data_AF-A0A455UH49-F1
#
_entry.id   AF-A0A455UH49-F1
#
_cell.length_a   1.000
_cell.length_b   1.000
_cell.length_c   1.000
_cell.angle_alpha   90.00
_cell.angle_beta   90.00
_cell.angle_gamma   90.00
#
_symmetry.space_group_name_H-M   'P 1'
#
loop_
_entity.id
_entity.type
_entity.pdbx_description
1 polymer ?
#
loop_
_entity_poly.entity_id
_entity_poly.type
_entity_poly.pdbx_seq_one_letter_code
_entity_poly.pdbx_strand_id
1 'polypeptide(L)'
;MTTELGYMTAEAETQLLQRKLSDLPIEQVQRMVTCAGLLRQAFAQGDLTTLISLRTLIAWGENTLLLNDPHEAMRLSFFNRCDEVERSLVSEIYQRCFDIELS
;
A
#
# COMPACT_ATOMS: atom_id res chain seq x y z
N MET A 1 -24.21 4.70 18.65
CA MET A 1 -23.56 3.54 17.99
C MET A 1 -23.04 4.04 16.67
N THR A 2 -21.80 4.50 16.65
CA THR A 2 -21.09 4.86 15.41
C THR A 2 -20.03 3.79 15.26
N THR A 3 -20.31 2.80 14.41
CA THR A 3 -19.30 1.84 13.98
C THR A 3 -18.35 2.61 13.08
N GLU A 4 -17.37 3.30 13.68
CA GLU A 4 -16.18 3.74 12.95
C GLU A 4 -15.62 2.51 12.27
N LEU A 5 -15.45 2.57 10.94
CA LEU A 5 -14.90 1.48 10.16
C LEU A 5 -13.63 0.98 10.86
N GLY A 6 -13.69 -0.25 11.36
CA GLY A 6 -12.64 -0.87 12.18
C GLY A 6 -11.38 -1.11 11.37
N TYR A 7 -10.61 -0.05 11.11
CA TYR A 7 -9.28 -0.15 10.56
C TYR A 7 -8.36 -0.65 11.66
N MET A 8 -7.73 -1.79 11.39
CA MET A 8 -6.63 -2.31 12.18
C MET A 8 -5.53 -1.24 12.30
N THR A 9 -4.92 -1.09 13.47
CA THR A 9 -3.82 -0.13 13.66
C THR A 9 -2.66 -0.47 12.72
N ALA A 10 -1.87 0.53 12.32
CA ALA A 10 -0.70 0.30 11.47
C ALA A 10 0.26 -0.76 12.07
N GLU A 11 0.38 -0.79 13.40
CA GLU A 11 1.15 -1.80 14.11
C GLU A 11 0.57 -3.21 13.93
N ALA A 12 -0.74 -3.38 14.15
CA ALA A 12 -1.39 -4.68 13.99
C ALA A 12 -1.37 -5.14 12.51
N GLU A 13 -1.48 -4.22 11.55
CA GLU A 13 -1.33 -4.51 10.12
C GLU A 13 0.09 -4.97 9.77
N THR A 14 1.10 -4.29 10.30
CA THR A 14 2.50 -4.65 10.15
C THR A 14 2.76 -6.06 10.69
N GLN A 15 2.27 -6.38 11.89
CA GLN A 15 2.43 -7.70 12.50
C GLN A 15 1.72 -8.79 11.68
N LEU A 16 0.51 -8.52 11.18
CA LEU A 16 -0.20 -9.46 10.33
C LEU A 16 0.55 -9.73 9.02
N LEU A 17 1.03 -8.68 8.36
CA LEU A 17 1.81 -8.79 7.13
C LEU A 17 3.11 -9.55 7.37
N GLN A 18 3.85 -9.25 8.44
CA GLN A 18 5.06 -9.98 8.81
C GLN A 18 4.82 -11.47 9.04
N ARG A 19 3.69 -11.85 9.64
CA ARG A 19 3.32 -13.27 9.80
C ARG A 19 3.04 -13.96 8.46
N LYS A 20 2.57 -13.22 7.46
CA LYS A 20 2.25 -13.76 6.13
C LYS A 20 3.42 -13.68 5.14
N LEU A 21 4.28 -12.68 5.32
CA LEU A 21 5.36 -12.28 4.45
C LEU A 21 6.65 -12.29 5.25
N SER A 22 6.94 -13.43 5.89
CA SER A 22 8.08 -13.57 6.82
C SER A 22 9.44 -13.31 6.17
N ASP A 23 9.52 -13.47 4.85
CA ASP A 23 10.73 -13.27 4.07
C ASP A 23 10.98 -11.79 3.70
N LEU A 24 9.98 -10.92 3.91
CA LEU A 24 10.17 -9.47 3.71
C LEU A 24 10.78 -8.82 4.96
N PRO A 25 11.77 -7.93 4.79
CA PRO A 25 12.30 -7.12 5.88
C PRO A 25 11.18 -6.33 6.58
N ILE A 26 11.25 -6.25 7.92
CA ILE A 26 10.28 -5.49 8.73
C ILE A 26 10.17 -4.03 8.28
N GLU A 27 11.30 -3.40 7.96
CA GLU A 27 11.35 -2.01 7.48
C GLU A 27 10.58 -1.83 6.18
N GLN A 28 10.66 -2.82 5.28
CA GLN A 28 9.92 -2.80 4.03
C GLN A 28 8.43 -2.94 4.27
N VAL A 29 8.00 -3.85 5.14
CA VAL A 29 6.59 -3.99 5.53
C VAL A 29 6.06 -2.71 6.18
N GLN A 30 6.85 -2.06 7.04
CA GLN A 30 6.49 -0.78 7.65
C GLN A 30 6.27 0.30 6.59
N ARG A 31 7.19 0.44 5.62
CA ARG A 31 7.04 1.40 4.49
C ARG A 31 5.78 1.10 3.67
N MET A 32 5.48 -0.18 3.41
CA MET A 32 4.27 -0.59 2.70
C MET A 32 3.00 -0.18 3.45
N VAL A 33 2.95 -0.42 4.77
CA VAL A 33 1.81 -0.04 5.63
C VAL A 33 1.66 1.49 5.69
N THR A 34 2.76 2.23 5.84
CA THR A 34 2.74 3.71 5.81
C THR A 34 2.18 4.23 4.50
N CYS A 35 2.67 3.72 3.36
CA CYS A 35 2.17 4.09 2.04
C CYS A 35 0.68 3.77 1.89
N ALA A 36 0.24 2.58 2.32
CA ALA A 36 -1.16 2.20 2.29
C ALA A 36 -2.03 3.11 3.19
N GLY A 37 -1.51 3.53 4.34
CA GLY A 37 -2.16 4.49 5.22
C GLY A 37 -2.41 5.85 4.55
N LEU A 38 -1.41 6.41 3.88
CA LEU A 38 -1.54 7.67 3.14
C LEU A 38 -2.53 7.56 1.97
N LEU A 39 -2.49 6.45 1.23
CA LEU A 39 -3.45 6.18 0.16
C LEU A 39 -4.90 6.04 0.67
N ARG A 40 -5.09 5.39 1.84
CA ARG A 40 -6.41 5.31 2.49
C ARG A 40 -6.90 6.67 2.97
N GLN A 41 -5.99 7.53 3.43
CA GLN A 41 -6.32 8.90 3.81
C GLN A 41 -6.77 9.72 2.59
N ALA A 42 -6.05 9.64 1.47
CA ALA A 42 -6.46 10.28 0.21
C ALA A 42 -7.81 9.75 -0.29
N PHE A 43 -8.06 8.45 -0.19
CA PHE A 43 -9.37 7.86 -0.48
C PHE A 43 -10.48 8.40 0.43
N ALA A 44 -10.22 8.51 1.74
CA ALA A 44 -11.19 9.05 2.70
C ALA A 44 -11.48 10.54 2.49
N GLN A 45 -10.53 11.30 1.94
CA GLN A 45 -10.69 12.71 1.57
C GLN A 45 -11.41 12.92 0.23
N GLY A 46 -11.52 11.86 -0.59
CA GLY A 46 -12.12 11.91 -1.92
C GLY A 46 -11.14 12.23 -3.03
N ASP A 47 -9.84 12.34 -2.73
CA ASP A 47 -8.77 12.56 -3.72
C ASP A 47 -8.43 11.29 -4.52
N LEU A 48 -8.73 10.11 -3.93
CA LEU A 48 -8.70 8.82 -4.62
C LEU A 48 -10.08 8.16 -4.56
N THR A 49 -10.44 7.48 -5.64
CA THR A 49 -11.59 6.58 -5.73
C THR A 49 -11.16 5.11 -5.66
N THR A 50 -9.87 4.82 -5.89
CA THR A 50 -9.31 3.48 -5.76
C THR A 50 -8.82 3.19 -4.34
N LEU A 51 -9.52 2.31 -3.61
CA LEU A 51 -9.14 1.90 -2.24
C LEU A 51 -8.03 0.83 -2.24
N ILE A 52 -7.00 1.04 -1.41
CA ILE A 52 -6.00 0.01 -1.07
C ILE A 52 -6.46 -0.82 0.15
N SER A 53 -6.93 -2.03 -0.12
CA SER A 53 -7.37 -2.97 0.92
C SER A 53 -6.18 -3.73 1.53
N LEU A 54 -6.38 -4.34 2.71
CA LEU A 54 -5.42 -5.27 3.29
C LEU A 54 -5.06 -6.42 2.31
N ARG A 55 -6.03 -6.90 1.53
CA ARG A 55 -5.81 -7.94 0.52
C ARG A 55 -4.86 -7.46 -0.59
N THR A 56 -5.00 -6.20 -1.02
CA THR A 56 -4.09 -5.58 -1.98
C THR A 56 -2.69 -5.44 -1.41
N LEU A 57 -2.58 -5.09 -0.13
CA LEU A 57 -1.30 -4.95 0.57
C LEU A 57 -0.57 -6.28 0.72
N ILE A 58 -1.30 -7.37 1.03
CA ILE A 58 -0.76 -8.73 1.03
C ILE A 58 -0.27 -9.12 -0.37
N ALA A 59 -1.10 -8.93 -1.41
CA ALA A 59 -0.73 -9.26 -2.78
C ALA A 59 0.50 -8.46 -3.27
N TRP A 60 0.62 -7.19 -2.87
CA TRP A 60 1.82 -6.39 -3.12
C TRP A 60 3.07 -7.02 -2.48
N GLY A 61 2.96 -7.47 -1.23
CA GLY A 61 4.06 -8.15 -0.55
C GLY A 61 4.44 -9.49 -1.17
N GLU A 62 3.44 -10.32 -1.51
CA GLU A 62 3.67 -11.60 -2.20
C GLU A 62 4.35 -11.39 -3.56
N ASN A 63 3.87 -10.42 -4.35
CA ASN A 63 4.50 -10.06 -5.63
C ASN A 63 5.92 -9.52 -5.44
N THR A 64 6.18 -8.79 -4.36
CA THR A 64 7.53 -8.29 -4.04
C THR A 64 8.49 -9.46 -3.84
N LEU A 65 8.07 -10.51 -3.11
CA LEU A 65 8.88 -11.72 -2.92
C LEU A 65 9.08 -12.50 -4.21
N LEU A 66 8.05 -12.58 -5.05
CA LEU A 66 8.12 -13.31 -6.32
C LEU A 66 9.01 -12.60 -7.36
N LEU A 67 8.92 -11.28 -7.44
CA LEU A 67 9.63 -10.46 -8.43
C LEU A 67 10.99 -9.98 -7.94
N ASN A 68 11.23 -10.01 -6.62
CA ASN A 68 12.32 -9.30 -5.95
C ASN A 68 12.34 -7.79 -6.28
N ASP A 69 11.18 -7.20 -6.58
CA ASP A 69 11.03 -5.79 -6.92
C ASP A 69 9.72 -5.24 -6.30
N PRO A 70 9.80 -4.42 -5.24
CA PRO A 70 8.62 -3.83 -4.63
C PRO A 70 7.92 -2.77 -5.49
N HIS A 71 8.62 -2.18 -6.45
CA HIS A 71 8.08 -1.13 -7.31
C HIS A 71 7.21 -1.75 -8.39
N GLU A 72 7.72 -2.78 -9.05
CA GLU A 72 6.95 -3.54 -10.03
C GLU A 72 5.77 -4.26 -9.37
N ALA A 73 5.97 -4.81 -8.18
CA ALA A 73 4.89 -5.40 -7.40
C ALA A 73 3.79 -4.38 -7.05
N MET A 74 4.13 -3.12 -6.73
CA MET A 74 3.14 -2.06 -6.49
C MET A 74 2.37 -1.70 -7.76
N ARG A 75 3.07 -1.68 -8.91
CA ARG A 75 2.46 -1.42 -10.22
C ARG A 75 1.36 -2.41 -10.52
N LEU A 76 1.68 -3.70 -10.40
CA LEU A 76 0.77 -4.81 -10.68
C LEU A 76 -0.37 -4.91 -9.66
N SER A 77 -0.08 -4.70 -8.37
CA SER A 77 -1.08 -4.92 -7.31
C SER A 77 -2.06 -3.76 -7.15
N PHE A 78 -1.66 -2.52 -7.44
CA PHE A 78 -2.50 -1.35 -7.16
C PHE A 78 -2.48 -0.29 -8.28
N PHE A 79 -1.30 0.24 -8.61
CA PHE A 79 -1.16 1.44 -9.47
C PHE A 79 -1.84 1.30 -10.84
N ASN A 80 -1.73 0.13 -11.48
CA ASN A 80 -2.31 -0.10 -12.81
C ASN A 80 -3.85 -0.02 -12.82
N ARG A 81 -4.49 -0.17 -11.65
CA ARG A 81 -5.94 -0.06 -11.51
C ARG A 81 -6.43 1.38 -11.35
N CYS A 82 -5.53 2.31 -11.00
CA CYS A 82 -5.84 3.72 -10.83
C CYS A 82 -6.01 4.40 -12.19
N ASP A 83 -6.86 5.43 -12.25
CA ASP A 83 -6.97 6.30 -13.42
C ASP A 83 -5.77 7.26 -13.54
N GLU A 84 -5.69 8.02 -14.63
CA GLU A 84 -4.55 8.91 -14.90
C GLU A 84 -4.36 10.02 -13.85
N VAL A 85 -5.47 10.55 -13.31
CA VAL A 85 -5.45 11.60 -12.28
C VAL A 85 -4.96 10.99 -10.95
N GLU A 86 -5.52 9.85 -10.58
CA GLU A 86 -5.14 9.10 -9.38
C GLU A 86 -3.67 8.66 -9.45
N ARG A 87 -3.18 8.19 -10.60
CA ARG A 87 -1.79 7.72 -10.77
C ARG A 87 -0.77 8.79 -10.41
N SER A 88 -1.03 10.04 -10.75
CA SER A 88 -0.15 11.15 -10.39
C SER A 88 -0.04 11.29 -8.87
N LEU A 89 -1.17 11.28 -8.16
CA LEU A 89 -1.21 11.35 -6.70
C LEU A 89 -0.62 10.11 -6.03
N VAL A 90 -0.91 8.92 -6.55
CA VAL A 90 -0.36 7.66 -6.04
C VAL A 90 1.16 7.63 -6.21
N SER A 91 1.69 8.11 -7.35
CA SER A 91 3.14 8.20 -7.59
C SER A 91 3.80 9.15 -6.60
N GLU A 92 3.20 10.31 -6.32
CA GLU A 92 3.71 11.26 -5.33
C GLU A 92 3.72 10.67 -3.91
N ILE A 93 2.61 10.05 -3.48
CA ILE A 93 2.54 9.37 -2.17
C ILE A 93 3.58 8.25 -2.09
N TYR A 94 3.72 7.47 -3.15
CA TYR A 94 4.68 6.38 -3.21
C TYR A 94 6.11 6.90 -3.12
N GLN A 95 6.46 7.96 -3.87
CA GLN A 95 7.77 8.60 -3.83
C GLN A 95 8.12 9.09 -2.43
N ARG A 96 7.17 9.69 -1.69
CA ARG A 96 7.38 10.11 -0.30
C ARG A 96 7.70 8.95 0.65
N CYS A 97 7.24 7.74 0.35
CA CYS A 97 7.49 6.55 1.17
C CYS A 97 8.70 5.72 0.70
N PHE A 98 8.94 5.68 -0.61
CA PHE A 98 9.89 4.78 -1.27
C PHE A 98 11.10 5.47 -1.89
N ASP A 99 11.12 6.80 -1.94
CA ASP A 99 12.09 7.64 -2.65
C ASP A 99 12.23 7.28 -4.14
N ILE A 100 11.18 6.67 -4.71
CA ILE A 100 11.13 6.16 -6.07
C ILE A 100 9.83 6.61 -6.72
N GLU A 101 9.92 7.06 -7.96
CA GLU A 101 8.77 7.48 -8.75
C GLU A 101 8.19 6.29 -9.54
N LEU A 102 6.86 6.16 -9.52
CA LEU A 102 6.15 5.19 -10.36
C LEU A 102 5.75 5.90 -11.66
N SER A 103 6.60 5.79 -12.69
CA SER A 103 6.35 6.30 -14.05
C SER A 103 5.66 5.29 -14.96
#